data_AF-A0A8S9KJF7-F1
#
_entry.id   AF-A0A8S9KJF7-F1
#
_cell.length_a   1.000
_cell.length_b   1.000
_cell.length_c   1.000
_cell.angle_alpha   90.00
_cell.angle_beta   90.00
_cell.angle_gamma   90.00
#
_symmetry.space_group_name_H-M   'P 1'
#
loop_
_entity.id
_entity.type
_entity.pdbx_description
1 polymer ?
#
loop_
_entity_poly.entity_id
_entity_poly.type
_entity_poly.pdbx_seq_one_letter_code
_entity_poly.pdbx_strand_id
1 'polypeptide(L)' 'MSWIRVSSTQTPSTLRKVAAQATVYHLWKKRNNVLHNNVSIPPHAVFHLIDKEILNIISAREDRNAFHGLMILWLA' A
#
# COMPACT_ATOMS: atom_id res chain seq x y z
N MET A 1 13.96 1.17 8.30
CA MET A 1 13.31 0.32 7.27
C MET A 1 13.68 -1.19 7.38
N SER A 2 14.35 -1.66 8.44
CA SER A 2 14.70 -3.08 8.61
C SER A 2 13.47 -3.99 8.74
N TRP A 3 12.41 -3.52 9.40
CA TRP A 3 11.18 -4.27 9.65
C TRP A 3 10.39 -4.66 8.38
N ILE A 4 10.48 -3.85 7.31
CA ILE A 4 9.84 -4.10 6.01
C ILE A 4 10.54 -5.26 5.27
N ARG A 5 11.83 -5.50 5.57
CA ARG A 5 12.63 -6.55 4.94
C ARG A 5 12.42 -7.91 5.56
N VAL A 6 11.99 -7.96 6.83
CA VAL A 6 11.63 -9.22 7.50
C VAL A 6 10.49 -9.87 6.72
N SER A 7 10.58 -11.18 6.50
CA SER A 7 9.57 -11.95 5.78
C SER A 7 9.09 -13.08 6.68
N SER A 8 7.78 -13.30 6.71
CA SER A 8 7.16 -14.48 7.34
C SER A 8 6.19 -15.11 6.33
N THR A 9 5.79 -16.35 6.58
CA THR A 9 4.79 -17.05 5.75
C THR A 9 3.47 -16.31 5.67
N GLN A 10 3.01 -15.74 6.79
CA GLN A 10 1.78 -14.95 6.86
C GLN A 10 1.95 -13.51 6.38
N THR A 11 3.17 -12.99 6.32
CA THR A 11 3.42 -11.60 5.92
C THR A 11 4.70 -11.50 5.12
N PRO A 12 4.65 -11.83 3.81
CA PRO A 12 5.80 -11.73 2.92
C PRO A 12 6.37 -10.31 2.88
N SER A 13 7.69 -10.18 2.76
CA SER A 13 8.33 -8.85 2.71
C SER A 13 7.83 -7.99 1.55
N THR A 14 7.44 -8.60 0.42
CA THR A 14 6.84 -7.90 -0.72
C THR A 14 5.55 -7.19 -0.34
N LEU A 15 4.65 -7.85 0.38
CA LEU A 15 3.38 -7.28 0.83
C LEU A 15 3.63 -6.07 1.74
N ARG A 16 4.56 -6.19 2.69
CA ARG A 16 4.93 -5.08 3.58
C ARG A 16 5.52 -3.90 2.82
N LYS A 17 6.36 -4.16 1.80
CA LYS A 17 6.95 -3.11 0.96
C LYS A 17 5.88 -2.34 0.21
N VAL A 18 4.93 -3.05 -0.41
CA VAL A 18 3.82 -2.45 -1.16
C VAL A 18 2.93 -1.63 -0.22
N ALA A 19 2.49 -2.22 0.89
CA ALA A 19 1.65 -1.53 1.87
C ALA A 19 2.33 -0.28 2.45
N ALA A 20 3.61 -0.38 2.82
CA ALA A 20 4.37 0.76 3.34
C ALA A 20 4.55 1.85 2.27
N GLN A 21 4.89 1.48 1.04
CA GLN A 21 5.08 2.44 -0.05
C GLN A 21 3.77 3.17 -0.37
N ALA A 22 2.65 2.45 -0.52
CA ALA A 22 1.35 3.05 -0.80
C ALA A 22 0.93 3.99 0.34
N THR A 23 1.05 3.54 1.59
CA THR A 23 0.71 4.33 2.78
C THR A 23 1.50 5.63 2.84
N VAL A 24 2.84 5.55 2.74
CA VAL A 24 3.72 6.72 2.79
C VAL A 24 3.42 7.68 1.64
N TYR A 25 3.23 7.17 0.42
CA TYR A 25 2.91 7.98 -0.75
C TYR A 25 1.59 8.73 -0.58
N HIS A 26 0.51 8.07 -0.16
CA HIS A 26 -0.80 8.71 0.01
C HIS A 26 -0.82 9.70 1.17
N LEU A 27 -0.11 9.43 2.27
CA LEU A 27 0.05 10.38 3.38
C LEU A 27 0.81 11.65 2.93
N TRP A 28 1.93 11.46 2.23
CA TRP A 28 2.69 12.57 1.66
C TRP A 28 1.85 13.38 0.66
N LYS A 29 1.14 12.70 -0.24
CA LYS A 29 0.25 13.35 -1.22
C LYS A 29 -0.86 14.13 -0.54
N LYS A 30 -1.51 13.57 0.48
CA LYS A 30 -2.53 14.27 1.28
C LYS A 30 -1.95 15.54 1.92
N ARG A 31 -0.81 15.43 2.59
CA ARG A 31 -0.14 16.56 3.24
C ARG A 31 0.15 17.68 2.22
N ASN A 32 0.69 17.32 1.06
CA ASN A 32 1.00 18.30 0.02
C ASN A 32 -0.27 18.96 -0.55
N ASN A 33 -1.37 18.21 -0.68
CA ASN A 33 -2.63 18.76 -1.14
C ASN A 33 -3.20 19.80 -0.17
N VAL A 34 -3.04 19.58 1.13
CA VAL A 34 -3.39 20.59 2.15
C VAL A 34 -2.47 21.80 2.02
N LEU A 35 -1.15 21.60 1.92
CA LEU A 35 -0.17 22.69 1.87
C LEU A 35 -0.28 23.58 0.63
N HIS A 36 -0.53 23.00 -0.54
CA HIS A 36 -0.50 23.73 -1.81
C HIS A 36 -1.89 24.10 -2.34
N ASN A 37 -2.91 23.31 -2.02
CA ASN A 37 -4.26 23.51 -2.56
C ASN A 37 -5.29 23.86 -1.47
N ASN A 38 -4.91 23.89 -0.18
CA ASN A 38 -5.83 24.03 0.95
C ASN A 38 -6.99 23.02 0.96
N VAL A 39 -6.82 21.87 0.28
CA VAL A 39 -7.84 20.82 0.19
C VAL A 39 -7.46 19.66 1.10
N SER A 40 -8.27 19.43 2.12
CA SER A 40 -8.13 18.30 3.04
C SER A 40 -8.99 17.13 2.60
N ILE A 41 -8.36 16.00 2.32
CA ILE A 41 -9.05 14.74 2.01
C ILE A 41 -9.35 14.02 3.33
N PRO A 42 -10.60 13.58 3.57
CA PRO A 42 -10.94 12.92 4.82
C PRO A 42 -10.18 11.59 4.97
N PRO A 43 -9.81 11.19 6.21
CA PRO A 43 -9.00 10.00 6.43
C PRO A 43 -9.56 8.72 5.80
N HIS A 44 -10.87 8.49 5.88
CA HIS A 44 -11.51 7.29 5.31
C HIS A 44 -11.30 7.18 3.79
N ALA A 45 -11.35 8.30 3.06
CA ALA A 45 -11.11 8.31 1.63
C ALA A 45 -9.64 8.00 1.31
N VAL A 46 -8.71 8.46 2.16
CA VAL A 46 -7.28 8.13 2.01
C VAL A 46 -7.02 6.64 2.27
N PHE A 47 -7.67 6.04 3.28
CA PHE A 47 -7.59 4.60 3.51
C PHE A 47 -8.11 3.80 2.32
N HIS A 48 -9.26 4.19 1.76
CA HIS A 48 -9.81 3.54 0.57
C HIS A 48 -8.87 3.65 -0.65
N LEU A 49 -8.22 4.80 -0.82
CA LEU A 49 -7.23 5.00 -1.89
C LEU A 49 -5.98 4.12 -1.69
N ILE A 50 -5.48 4.01 -0.45
CA ILE A 50 -4.35 3.15 -0.12
C ILE A 50 -4.69 1.68 -0.42
N ASP A 51 -5.85 1.22 0.06
CA ASP A 51 -6.32 -0.15 -0.17
C ASP A 51 -6.43 -0.47 -1.66
N LYS A 52 -7.11 0.42 -2.42
CA LYS A 52 -7.23 0.29 -3.87
C LYS A 52 -5.87 0.27 -4.59
N GLU A 53 -4.92 1.10 -4.16
CA GLU A 53 -3.57 1.13 -4.74
C GLU A 53 -2.82 -0.18 -4.48
N ILE A 54 -2.91 -0.73 -3.27
CA ILE A 54 -2.29 -2.01 -2.91
C ILE A 54 -2.88 -3.15 -3.75
N LEU A 55 -4.20 -3.22 -3.84
CA LEU A 55 -4.91 -4.20 -4.67
C LEU A 55 -4.49 -4.08 -6.15
N ASN A 56 -4.45 -2.86 -6.69
CA ASN A 56 -4.02 -2.62 -8.07
C ASN A 56 -2.57 -3.06 -8.32
N ILE A 57 -1.65 -2.75 -7.40
CA ILE A 57 -0.24 -3.16 -7.53
C ILE A 57 -0.10 -4.68 -7.51
N ILE A 58 -0.86 -5.36 -6.65
CA ILE A 58 -0.85 -6.83 -6.57
C ILE A 58 -1.42 -7.42 -7.86
N SER A 59 -2.61 -6.98 -8.30
CA SER A 59 -3.24 -7.46 -9.53
C SER A 59 -2.39 -7.21 -10.77
N ALA A 60 -1.77 -6.03 -10.89
CA ALA A 60 -0.95 -5.68 -12.05
C ALA A 60 0.37 -6.48 -12.14
N ARG A 61 0.73 -7.23 -11.09
CA ARG A 61 2.00 -7.99 -11.00
C ARG A 61 1.77 -9.44 -10.61
N GLU A 62 0.55 -9.94 -10.73
CA GLU A 62 0.16 -11.29 -10.33
C GLU A 62 0.97 -12.38 -11.07
N ASP A 63 1.45 -12.08 -12.28
CA ASP A 63 2.33 -12.93 -13.09
C ASP A 63 3.70 -13.19 -12.42
N ARG A 64 4.11 -12.34 -11.47
CA ARG A 64 5.40 -12.47 -10.80
C ARG A 64 5.28 -13.38 -9.59
N ASN A 65 6.17 -14.35 -9.48
CA ASN A 65 6.25 -15.27 -8.32
C ASN A 65 6.25 -14.56 -6.95
N ALA A 66 6.83 -13.36 -6.86
CA ALA A 66 6.87 -12.58 -5.61
C ALA A 66 5.51 -12.00 -5.18
N PHE A 67 4.52 -11.99 -6.07
CA PHE A 67 3.16 -11.47 -5.88
C PHE A 67 2.10 -12.58 -5.83
N HIS A 68 2.49 -13.81 -6.16
CA HIS A 68 1.61 -14.97 -6.10
C HIS A 68 1.05 -15.15 -4.68
N GLY A 69 -0.27 -15.27 -4.56
CA GLY A 69 -0.97 -15.43 -3.28
C GLY A 69 -1.04 -14.17 -2.41
N LEU A 70 -0.44 -13.04 -2.80
CA LEU A 70 -0.48 -11.81 -1.99
C LEU A 70 -1.89 -11.21 -1.90
N MET A 71 -2.72 -11.37 -2.93
CA MET A 71 -4.09 -10.89 -2.93
C MET A 71 -4.91 -11.53 -1.79
N ILE A 72 -4.77 -12.85 -1.65
CA ILE A 72 -5.44 -13.61 -0.59
C ILE A 72 -4.94 -13.16 0.77
N LEU A 73 -3.63 -12.97 0.92
CA LEU A 73 -3.03 -12.50 2.18
C LEU A 73 -3.41 -11.06 2.56
N TRP A 74 -3.79 -10.23 1.59
CA TRP A 74 -4.25 -8.86 1.86
C TRP A 74 -5.73 -8.79 2.25
N LEU A 75 -6.56 -9.66 1.66
CA LEU A 75 -8.00 -9.71 1.91
C LEU A 75 -8.39 -10.54 3.14
N ALA A 76 -7.47 -11.37 3.66
CA ALA A 76 -7.65 -12.20 4.85
C ALA A 76 -7.55 -11.40 6.15
#